data_AF-K2RH97-F1
#
_entry.id   AF-K2RH97-F1
#
_cell.length_a   1.000
_cell.length_b   1.000
_cell.length_c   1.000
_cell.angle_alpha   90.00
_cell.angle_beta   90.00
_cell.angle_gamma   90.00
#
_symmetry.space_group_name_H-M   'P 1'
#
loop_
_entity.id
_entity.type
_entity.pdbx_description
1 polymer ?
#
loop_
_entity_poly.entity_id
_entity_poly.type
_entity_poly.pdbx_seq_one_letter_code
_entity_poly.pdbx_strand_id
1 'polypeptide(L)'
;MIYLRATPIPRALESVQQTFYGFYPLSARTADFPPPTIISRSPADETLYPNDGNCRRFAQLSRAFAQRAADRWNNTEDMDYLNKKISKWMPETSKRVAVDSHPRLSGIMDTVNGTLAHDERVHLPSEFYDPRVRQTIDKIVCEEWYAGYGESREYRMLGIGGLMGDIVSRMTGSVEQSGWDGVVEVGGEDGVLGKGRGGEKSIKFALSGCHDTTLAAVLSSLGAFENENWPPFTSHIAIELFRKKGWPTKDVVPPGSTSTLGELRNKAVTDKPQGWFASLFGSNKAGTRSDTPHLDSIARKKLEELSQQQKESLKDYYVRVRYNDKIMQVPGCKAAGKHLDGDTTFCTLVGL
;
A
#
# COMPACT_ATOMS: atom_id res chain seq x y z
N MET A 1 0.04 15.08 13.08
CA MET A 1 0.69 13.81 13.50
C MET A 1 1.23 13.04 12.31
N ILE A 2 2.13 12.11 12.59
CA ILE A 2 2.73 11.20 11.63
C ILE A 2 2.20 9.78 11.91
N TYR A 3 1.85 9.06 10.85
CA TYR A 3 1.48 7.65 10.90
C TYR A 3 2.62 6.81 10.35
N LEU A 4 3.22 5.94 11.16
CA LEU A 4 4.26 5.02 10.71
C LEU A 4 3.75 3.58 10.76
N ARG A 5 3.98 2.81 9.70
CA ARG A 5 3.69 1.38 9.64
C ARG A 5 4.83 0.63 8.96
N ALA A 6 5.02 -0.64 9.31
CA ALA A 6 5.89 -1.54 8.56
C ALA A 6 5.27 -2.92 8.47
N THR A 7 5.67 -3.67 7.45
CA THR A 7 5.43 -5.12 7.39
C THR A 7 6.19 -5.81 8.53
N PRO A 8 5.84 -7.04 8.92
CA PRO A 8 6.60 -7.82 9.92
C PRO A 8 8.01 -8.22 9.47
N ILE A 9 8.45 -7.80 8.28
CA ILE A 9 9.75 -8.16 7.72
C ILE A 9 10.81 -7.15 8.23
N PRO A 10 11.88 -7.60 8.92
CA PRO A 10 12.85 -6.71 9.58
C PRO A 10 13.42 -5.60 8.69
N ARG A 11 13.83 -5.91 7.46
CA ARG A 11 14.38 -4.93 6.51
C ARG A 11 13.40 -3.78 6.19
N ALA A 12 12.10 -4.04 6.19
CA ALA A 12 11.09 -3.03 5.94
C ALA A 12 10.89 -2.10 7.16
N LEU A 13 10.93 -2.67 8.36
CA LEU A 13 10.92 -1.91 9.63
C LEU A 13 12.16 -1.01 9.73
N GLU A 14 13.34 -1.56 9.50
CA GLU A 14 14.61 -0.80 9.52
C GLU A 14 14.59 0.33 8.49
N SER A 15 14.08 0.08 7.28
CA SER A 15 13.96 1.12 6.25
C SER A 15 13.07 2.28 6.68
N VAL A 16 11.92 2.02 7.32
CA VAL A 16 11.04 3.07 7.87
C VAL A 16 11.73 3.86 8.97
N GLN A 17 12.41 3.17 9.87
CA GLN A 17 13.17 3.83 10.93
C GLN A 17 14.21 4.77 10.32
N GLN A 18 15.06 4.28 9.43
CA GLN A 18 16.11 5.08 8.81
C GLN A 18 15.55 6.27 8.01
N THR A 19 14.47 6.06 7.26
CA THR A 19 13.80 7.14 6.51
C THR A 19 13.24 8.20 7.45
N PHE A 20 12.59 7.78 8.54
CA PHE A 20 12.08 8.68 9.55
C PHE A 20 13.21 9.45 10.26
N TYR A 21 14.31 8.80 10.61
CA TYR A 21 15.49 9.44 11.19
C TYR A 21 16.13 10.45 10.23
N GLY A 22 16.09 10.19 8.92
CA GLY A 22 16.54 11.14 7.90
C GLY A 22 15.67 12.38 7.79
N PHE A 23 14.34 12.23 7.79
CA PHE A 23 13.41 13.38 7.75
C PHE A 23 13.38 14.18 9.05
N TYR A 24 13.45 13.49 10.18
CA TYR A 24 13.37 14.07 11.50
C TYR A 24 14.58 13.63 12.32
N PRO A 25 15.78 14.16 12.06
CA PRO A 25 16.96 13.86 12.87
C PRO A 25 16.77 14.34 14.32
N LEU A 26 17.55 13.82 15.27
CA LEU A 26 17.45 14.22 16.68
C LEU A 26 17.61 15.74 16.87
N SER A 27 18.42 16.39 16.04
CA SER A 27 18.61 17.85 16.04
C SER A 27 17.38 18.66 15.60
N ALA A 28 16.42 18.04 14.92
CA ALA A 28 15.19 18.67 14.45
C ALA A 28 13.95 18.30 15.30
N ARG A 29 14.13 17.48 16.35
CA ARG A 29 13.07 17.07 17.27
C ARG A 29 13.05 17.98 18.48
N THR A 30 11.85 18.31 18.97
CA THR A 30 11.68 18.99 20.26
C THR A 30 12.08 18.05 21.40
N ALA A 31 12.46 18.59 22.56
CA ALA A 31 12.89 17.80 23.71
C ALA A 31 11.80 16.85 24.24
N ASP A 32 10.53 17.19 24.01
CA ASP A 32 9.33 16.43 24.38
C ASP A 32 8.83 15.50 23.27
N PHE A 33 9.55 15.39 22.15
CA PHE A 33 9.17 14.52 21.03
C PHE A 33 9.19 13.04 21.48
N PRO A 34 8.05 12.34 21.51
CA PRO A 34 8.01 10.94 21.92
C PRO A 34 8.73 10.05 20.90
N PRO A 35 9.25 8.88 21.34
CA PRO A 35 9.60 7.82 20.41
C PRO A 35 8.40 7.52 19.49
N PRO A 36 8.59 7.51 18.15
CA PRO A 36 7.48 7.30 17.24
C PRO A 36 7.00 5.84 17.31
N THR A 37 5.68 5.64 17.38
CA THR A 37 5.07 4.31 17.28
C THR A 37 5.07 3.86 15.82
N ILE A 38 5.65 2.69 15.53
CA ILE A 38 5.53 2.03 14.23
C ILE A 38 4.52 0.89 14.37
N ILE A 39 3.43 0.96 13.60
CA ILE A 39 2.38 -0.04 13.61
C ILE A 39 2.81 -1.25 12.78
N SER A 40 2.54 -2.45 13.30
CA SER A 40 2.70 -3.72 12.59
C SER A 40 1.40 -4.52 12.68
N ARG A 41 1.14 -5.38 11.70
CA ARG A 41 0.04 -6.34 11.76
C ARG A 41 0.57 -7.77 11.89
N SER A 42 -0.30 -8.69 12.31
CA SER A 42 0.00 -10.11 12.22
C SER A 42 0.21 -10.48 10.74
N PRO A 43 1.05 -11.48 10.42
CA PRO A 43 1.23 -11.92 9.04
C PRO A 43 -0.08 -12.33 8.34
N ALA A 44 -1.09 -12.80 9.09
CA ALA A 44 -2.38 -13.19 8.53
C ALA A 44 -3.25 -11.99 8.11
N ASP A 45 -3.10 -10.85 8.79
CA ASP A 45 -3.88 -9.62 8.58
C ASP A 45 -3.11 -8.55 7.76
N GLU A 46 -1.93 -8.90 7.29
CA GLU A 46 -1.04 -7.97 6.61
C GLU A 46 -1.60 -7.58 5.23
N THR A 47 -1.62 -6.27 4.98
CA THR A 47 -2.10 -5.66 3.73
C THR A 47 -1.01 -4.90 2.99
N LEU A 48 0.13 -4.59 3.62
CA LEU A 48 1.25 -3.89 3.00
C LEU A 48 2.03 -4.72 1.99
N TYR A 49 1.63 -5.96 1.70
CA TYR A 49 2.12 -6.73 0.55
C TYR A 49 1.06 -7.70 0.06
N PRO A 50 1.18 -8.20 -1.19
CA PRO A 50 0.33 -9.26 -1.71
C PRO A 50 0.49 -10.55 -0.90
N ASN A 51 -0.51 -10.88 -0.07
CA ASN A 51 -0.39 -11.90 0.96
C ASN A 51 -0.88 -13.28 0.48
N ASP A 52 -0.26 -13.82 -0.56
CA ASP A 52 -0.59 -15.14 -1.11
C ASP A 52 -0.27 -16.30 -0.15
N GLY A 53 0.69 -16.12 0.76
CA GLY A 53 0.95 -17.06 1.85
C GLY A 53 -0.26 -17.33 2.76
N ASN A 54 -1.11 -16.32 3.00
CA ASN A 54 -2.30 -16.46 3.86
C ASN A 54 -3.63 -16.45 3.09
N CYS A 55 -3.67 -15.91 1.87
CA CYS A 55 -4.87 -15.90 1.04
C CYS A 55 -4.84 -17.04 -0.01
N ARG A 56 -5.51 -18.16 0.30
CA ARG A 56 -5.54 -19.36 -0.58
C ARG A 56 -6.02 -19.06 -2.00
N ARG A 57 -7.06 -18.21 -2.14
CA ARG A 57 -7.59 -17.85 -3.47
C ARG A 57 -6.59 -17.00 -4.26
N PHE A 58 -5.95 -16.05 -3.60
CA PHE A 58 -4.90 -15.25 -4.23
C PHE A 58 -3.71 -16.12 -4.65
N ALA A 59 -3.29 -17.08 -3.84
CA ALA A 59 -2.24 -18.04 -4.18
C ALA A 59 -2.56 -18.91 -5.40
N GLN A 60 -3.83 -19.28 -5.60
CA GLN A 60 -4.25 -20.01 -6.80
C GLN A 60 -4.12 -19.13 -8.04
N LEU A 61 -4.59 -17.88 -7.95
CA LEU A 61 -4.51 -16.93 -9.05
C LEU A 61 -3.06 -16.58 -9.39
N SER A 62 -2.23 -16.30 -8.37
CA SER A 62 -0.79 -16.02 -8.52
C SER A 62 -0.08 -17.16 -9.27
N ARG A 63 -0.32 -18.42 -8.86
CA ARG A 63 0.23 -19.59 -9.56
C ARG A 63 -0.27 -19.72 -11.00
N ALA A 64 -1.54 -19.42 -11.27
CA ALA A 64 -2.08 -19.48 -12.63
C ALA A 64 -1.44 -18.42 -13.55
N PHE A 65 -1.22 -17.20 -13.05
CA PHE A 65 -0.50 -16.17 -13.81
C PHE A 65 0.97 -16.52 -14.02
N ALA A 66 1.64 -17.09 -13.01
CA ALA A 66 3.02 -17.55 -13.14
C ALA A 66 3.15 -18.69 -14.17
N GLN A 67 2.24 -19.67 -14.16
CA GLN A 67 2.20 -20.74 -15.16
C GLN A 67 1.97 -20.17 -16.57
N ARG A 68 1.03 -19.24 -16.73
CA ARG A 68 0.77 -18.59 -18.02
C ARG A 68 2.00 -17.86 -18.55
N ALA A 69 2.76 -17.18 -17.69
CA ALA A 69 4.00 -16.53 -18.07
C ALA A 69 5.06 -17.55 -18.52
N ALA A 70 5.19 -18.68 -17.82
CA ALA A 70 6.06 -19.78 -18.24
C ALA A 70 5.67 -20.32 -19.63
N ASP A 71 4.38 -20.62 -19.84
CA ASP A 71 3.86 -21.11 -21.13
C ASP A 71 4.14 -20.13 -22.28
N ARG A 72 4.01 -18.82 -22.00
CA ARG A 72 4.22 -17.77 -22.99
C ARG A 72 5.69 -17.53 -23.33
N TRP A 73 6.57 -17.54 -22.33
CA TRP A 73 7.94 -17.05 -22.47
C TRP A 73 8.99 -18.14 -22.66
N ASN A 74 8.78 -19.34 -22.12
CA ASN A 74 9.82 -20.36 -22.06
C ASN A 74 10.31 -20.85 -23.42
N ASN A 75 9.52 -20.72 -24.48
CA ASN A 75 9.85 -21.20 -25.84
C ASN A 75 10.05 -20.04 -26.83
N THR A 76 10.41 -18.86 -26.34
CA THR A 76 10.63 -17.66 -27.16
C THR A 76 12.10 -17.45 -27.51
N GLU A 77 12.37 -16.70 -28.57
CA GLU A 77 13.74 -16.28 -28.94
C GLU A 77 14.42 -15.47 -27.81
N ASP A 78 13.64 -14.72 -27.03
CA ASP A 78 14.10 -13.99 -25.86
C ASP A 78 14.65 -14.95 -24.79
N MET A 79 13.92 -16.03 -24.49
CA MET A 79 14.39 -17.06 -23.57
C MET A 79 15.58 -17.84 -24.13
N ASP A 80 15.62 -18.10 -25.44
CA ASP A 80 16.76 -18.74 -26.09
C ASP A 80 18.02 -17.88 -26.04
N TYR A 81 17.88 -16.55 -26.16
CA TYR A 81 18.97 -15.60 -25.96
C TYR A 81 19.52 -15.67 -24.54
N LEU A 82 18.65 -15.71 -23.52
CA LEU A 82 19.08 -15.89 -22.13
C LEU A 82 19.84 -17.21 -21.96
N ASN A 83 19.32 -18.31 -22.48
CA ASN A 83 19.98 -19.60 -22.40
C ASN A 83 21.35 -19.59 -23.08
N LYS A 84 21.49 -18.95 -24.25
CA LYS A 84 22.80 -18.80 -24.92
C LYS A 84 23.82 -18.06 -24.05
N LYS A 85 23.38 -17.08 -23.25
CA LYS A 85 24.25 -16.20 -22.47
C LYS A 85 24.63 -16.79 -21.11
N ILE A 86 23.65 -17.29 -20.36
CA ILE A 86 23.84 -17.56 -18.93
C ILE A 86 23.55 -19.02 -18.52
N SER A 87 23.06 -19.90 -19.41
CA SER A 87 22.76 -21.30 -19.03
C SER A 87 23.98 -22.10 -18.55
N LYS A 88 25.19 -21.77 -19.03
CA LYS A 88 26.45 -22.41 -18.59
C LYS A 88 26.76 -22.19 -17.10
N TRP A 89 26.13 -21.19 -16.48
CA TRP A 89 26.27 -20.86 -15.06
C TRP A 89 25.15 -21.44 -14.20
N MET A 90 24.14 -22.06 -14.83
CA MET A 90 23.02 -22.68 -14.12
C MET A 90 23.44 -24.03 -13.51
N PRO A 91 22.82 -24.45 -12.40
CA PRO A 91 23.15 -25.72 -11.76
C PRO A 91 22.88 -26.91 -12.67
N GLU A 92 23.65 -27.98 -12.50
CA GLU A 92 23.51 -29.23 -13.28
C GLU A 92 22.09 -29.83 -13.19
N THR A 93 21.42 -29.65 -12.05
CA THR A 93 20.03 -30.10 -11.80
C THR A 93 18.97 -29.29 -12.55
N SER A 94 19.32 -28.10 -13.08
CA SER A 94 18.41 -27.22 -13.82
C SER A 94 19.19 -26.32 -14.79
N LYS A 95 19.81 -26.92 -15.81
CA LYS A 95 20.67 -26.19 -16.75
C LYS A 95 19.94 -25.12 -17.58
N ARG A 96 18.65 -25.34 -17.83
CA ARG A 96 17.84 -24.43 -18.65
C ARG A 96 17.41 -23.23 -17.80
N VAL A 97 17.63 -22.03 -18.34
CA VAL A 97 16.97 -20.80 -17.87
C VAL A 97 15.53 -20.84 -18.36
N ALA A 98 14.58 -20.68 -17.45
CA ALA A 98 13.15 -20.59 -17.73
C ALA A 98 12.45 -19.77 -16.64
N VAL A 99 11.21 -19.34 -16.88
CA VAL A 99 10.39 -18.67 -15.85
C VAL A 99 10.28 -19.55 -14.59
N ASP A 100 10.00 -20.83 -14.79
CA ASP A 100 9.77 -21.84 -13.77
C ASP A 100 10.96 -22.81 -13.56
N SER A 101 12.17 -22.46 -14.02
CA SER A 101 13.38 -23.23 -13.73
C SER A 101 13.76 -23.17 -12.25
N HIS A 102 14.82 -23.91 -11.85
CA HIS A 102 15.29 -23.96 -10.47
C HIS A 102 16.82 -23.69 -10.42
N PRO A 103 17.28 -22.43 -10.26
CA PRO A 103 16.52 -21.26 -9.83
C PRO A 103 15.57 -20.71 -10.90
N ARG A 104 14.48 -20.09 -10.44
CA ARG A 104 13.52 -19.38 -11.30
C ARG A 104 14.16 -18.16 -11.94
N LEU A 105 13.59 -17.67 -13.04
CA LEU A 105 14.07 -16.45 -13.68
C LEU A 105 14.10 -15.25 -12.73
N SER A 106 13.08 -15.10 -11.88
CA SER A 106 13.04 -14.10 -10.82
C SER A 106 14.16 -14.27 -9.79
N GLY A 107 14.52 -15.51 -9.44
CA GLY A 107 15.67 -15.78 -8.55
C GLY A 107 17.02 -15.40 -9.17
N ILE A 108 17.16 -15.55 -10.49
CA ILE A 108 18.34 -15.04 -11.21
C ILE A 108 18.36 -13.50 -11.13
N MET A 109 17.22 -12.85 -11.39
CA MET A 109 17.07 -11.39 -11.28
C MET A 109 17.44 -10.88 -9.88
N ASP A 110 16.92 -11.52 -8.83
CA ASP A 110 17.21 -11.19 -7.43
C ASP A 110 18.70 -11.29 -7.12
N THR A 111 19.36 -12.34 -7.63
CA THR A 111 20.81 -12.51 -7.45
C THR A 111 21.57 -11.38 -8.13
N VAL A 112 21.26 -11.09 -9.41
CA VAL A 112 21.90 -10.00 -10.17
C VAL A 112 21.71 -8.67 -9.45
N ASN A 113 20.48 -8.31 -9.07
CA ASN A 113 20.19 -7.05 -8.38
C ASN A 113 20.85 -6.99 -6.99
N GLY A 114 20.92 -8.11 -6.27
CA GLY A 114 21.65 -8.23 -5.02
C GLY A 114 23.13 -7.91 -5.18
N THR A 115 23.77 -8.43 -6.23
CA THR A 115 25.19 -8.11 -6.50
C THR A 115 25.41 -6.66 -6.91
N LEU A 116 24.51 -6.06 -7.70
CA LEU A 116 24.60 -4.66 -8.15
C LEU A 116 24.43 -3.65 -7.01
N ALA A 117 23.78 -4.04 -5.92
CA ALA A 117 23.67 -3.21 -4.72
C ALA A 117 24.94 -3.20 -3.85
N HIS A 118 25.94 -4.02 -4.21
CA HIS A 118 27.18 -4.19 -3.48
C HIS A 118 28.39 -3.86 -4.37
N ASP A 119 29.59 -4.05 -3.83
CA ASP A 119 30.87 -3.86 -4.50
C ASP A 119 31.14 -4.89 -5.61
N GLU A 120 31.93 -4.52 -6.61
CA GLU A 120 32.26 -5.36 -7.76
C GLU A 120 32.86 -6.73 -7.39
N ARG A 121 33.44 -6.88 -6.18
CA ARG A 121 33.95 -8.17 -5.66
C ARG A 121 32.90 -9.27 -5.57
N VAL A 122 31.62 -8.92 -5.48
CA VAL A 122 30.52 -9.91 -5.45
C VAL A 122 29.77 -10.00 -6.77
N HIS A 123 30.25 -9.32 -7.82
CA HIS A 123 29.63 -9.39 -9.13
C HIS A 123 29.69 -10.80 -9.72
N LEU A 124 28.62 -11.15 -10.44
CA LEU A 124 28.52 -12.34 -11.26
C LEU A 124 29.38 -12.20 -12.54
N PRO A 125 29.54 -13.26 -13.33
CA PRO A 125 30.12 -13.15 -14.66
C PRO A 125 29.44 -12.08 -15.53
N SER A 126 30.23 -11.40 -16.37
CA SER A 126 29.79 -10.23 -17.14
C SER A 126 28.54 -10.44 -18.00
N GLU A 127 28.26 -11.68 -18.41
CA GLU A 127 27.09 -12.05 -19.21
C GLU A 127 25.77 -11.76 -18.49
N PHE A 128 25.74 -11.78 -17.15
CA PHE A 128 24.57 -11.42 -16.36
C PHE A 128 24.24 -9.92 -16.41
N TYR A 129 25.22 -9.08 -16.78
CA TYR A 129 25.07 -7.63 -16.88
C TYR A 129 24.92 -7.13 -18.32
N ASP A 130 24.84 -8.03 -19.30
CA ASP A 130 24.48 -7.69 -20.67
C ASP A 130 23.12 -6.94 -20.69
N PRO A 131 23.03 -5.75 -21.31
CA PRO A 131 21.81 -4.94 -21.27
C PRO A 131 20.57 -5.67 -21.80
N ARG A 132 20.73 -6.51 -22.83
CA ARG A 132 19.62 -7.30 -23.38
C ARG A 132 19.24 -8.42 -22.42
N VAL A 133 20.20 -9.08 -21.77
CA VAL A 133 19.90 -10.09 -20.73
C VAL A 133 19.07 -9.46 -19.62
N ARG A 134 19.50 -8.33 -19.06
CA ARG A 134 18.79 -7.65 -17.97
C ARG A 134 17.40 -7.18 -18.38
N GLN A 135 17.27 -6.55 -19.55
CA GLN A 135 15.98 -6.08 -20.06
C GLN A 135 15.00 -7.24 -20.32
N THR A 136 15.48 -8.34 -20.88
CA THR A 136 14.65 -9.52 -21.13
C THR A 136 14.20 -10.18 -19.82
N ILE A 137 15.09 -10.34 -18.85
CA ILE A 137 14.75 -10.87 -17.52
C ILE A 137 13.67 -9.99 -16.87
N ASP A 138 13.90 -8.68 -16.81
CA ASP A 138 12.99 -7.72 -16.17
C ASP A 138 11.59 -7.77 -16.78
N LYS A 139 11.50 -7.67 -18.11
CA LYS A 139 10.24 -7.77 -18.86
C LYS A 139 9.45 -9.03 -18.52
N ILE A 140 10.10 -10.20 -18.55
CA ILE A 140 9.45 -11.49 -18.33
C ILE A 140 9.00 -11.62 -16.88
N VAL A 141 9.85 -11.23 -15.93
CA VAL A 141 9.56 -11.35 -14.49
C VAL A 141 8.46 -10.35 -14.07
N CYS A 142 8.47 -9.12 -14.59
CA CYS A 142 7.37 -8.17 -14.37
C CYS A 142 6.04 -8.71 -14.90
N GLU A 143 6.03 -9.38 -16.06
CA GLU A 143 4.80 -10.01 -16.55
C GLU A 143 4.33 -11.15 -15.63
N GLU A 144 5.25 -12.04 -15.23
CA GLU A 144 4.96 -13.15 -14.32
C GLU A 144 4.27 -12.69 -13.03
N TRP A 145 4.81 -11.62 -12.42
CA TRP A 145 4.38 -11.16 -11.10
C TRP A 145 3.24 -10.15 -11.13
N TYR A 146 3.14 -9.32 -12.17
CA TYR A 146 2.28 -8.13 -12.13
C TYR A 146 1.17 -8.07 -13.16
N ALA A 147 1.19 -8.93 -14.20
CA ALA A 147 0.14 -8.91 -15.22
C ALA A 147 -1.26 -9.16 -14.63
N GLY A 148 -1.36 -9.97 -13.56
CA GLY A 148 -2.62 -10.23 -12.86
C GLY A 148 -3.32 -8.97 -12.35
N TYR A 149 -2.56 -7.95 -11.93
CA TYR A 149 -3.13 -6.68 -11.46
C TYR A 149 -3.76 -5.86 -12.60
N GLY A 150 -3.22 -5.95 -13.82
CA GLY A 150 -3.83 -5.31 -14.99
C GLY A 150 -5.08 -6.06 -15.48
N GLU A 151 -5.02 -7.40 -15.45
CA GLU A 151 -5.98 -8.24 -16.17
C GLU A 151 -7.16 -8.73 -15.32
N SER A 152 -7.02 -8.86 -13.99
CA SER A 152 -8.03 -9.49 -13.14
C SER A 152 -8.46 -8.61 -11.97
N ARG A 153 -9.77 -8.29 -11.94
CA ARG A 153 -10.39 -7.59 -10.81
C ARG A 153 -10.24 -8.36 -9.50
N GLU A 154 -10.40 -9.68 -9.54
CA GLU A 154 -10.26 -10.54 -8.35
C GLU A 154 -8.82 -10.52 -7.83
N TYR A 155 -7.83 -10.58 -8.74
CA TYR A 155 -6.41 -10.49 -8.39
C TYR A 155 -6.09 -9.16 -7.71
N ARG A 156 -6.58 -8.03 -8.25
CA ARG A 156 -6.43 -6.72 -7.59
C ARG A 156 -7.05 -6.69 -6.20
N MET A 157 -8.28 -7.17 -6.07
CA MET A 157 -9.01 -7.14 -4.79
C MET A 157 -8.31 -7.95 -3.71
N LEU A 158 -7.84 -9.15 -4.03
CA LEU A 158 -7.22 -10.06 -3.08
C LEU A 158 -5.75 -9.76 -2.82
N GLY A 159 -5.01 -9.28 -3.83
CA GLY A 159 -3.59 -8.99 -3.72
C GLY A 159 -3.32 -7.67 -3.00
N ILE A 160 -3.88 -6.56 -3.46
CA ILE A 160 -3.52 -5.21 -2.95
C ILE A 160 -4.72 -4.34 -2.56
N GLY A 161 -5.96 -4.82 -2.80
CA GLY A 161 -7.19 -4.08 -2.53
C GLY A 161 -7.36 -3.69 -1.05
N GLY A 162 -6.86 -4.51 -0.13
CA GLY A 162 -6.86 -4.19 1.31
C GLY A 162 -6.10 -2.90 1.62
N LEU A 163 -4.89 -2.76 1.07
CA LEU A 163 -4.05 -1.57 1.21
C LEU A 163 -4.63 -0.37 0.47
N MET A 164 -5.10 -0.55 -0.77
CA MET A 164 -5.68 0.56 -1.54
C MET A 164 -6.91 1.13 -0.82
N GLY A 165 -7.75 0.27 -0.25
CA GLY A 165 -8.85 0.75 0.56
C GLY A 165 -8.40 1.36 1.89
N ASP A 166 -7.29 0.91 2.50
CA ASP A 166 -6.72 1.56 3.70
C ASP A 166 -6.24 2.99 3.34
N ILE A 167 -5.65 3.18 2.17
CA ILE A 167 -5.18 4.49 1.68
C ILE A 167 -6.37 5.42 1.37
N VAL A 168 -7.38 4.93 0.65
CA VAL A 168 -8.60 5.69 0.35
C VAL A 168 -9.34 6.07 1.63
N SER A 169 -9.50 5.14 2.59
CA SER A 169 -10.09 5.43 3.89
C SER A 169 -9.36 6.56 4.63
N ARG A 170 -8.03 6.60 4.56
CA ARG A 170 -7.27 7.69 5.18
C ARG A 170 -7.48 9.03 4.49
N MET A 171 -7.52 9.05 3.16
CA MET A 171 -7.80 10.26 2.39
C MET A 171 -9.19 10.80 2.71
N THR A 172 -10.22 9.95 2.64
CA THR A 172 -11.60 10.35 2.94
C THR A 172 -11.77 10.73 4.42
N GLY A 173 -11.13 10.00 5.33
CA GLY A 173 -11.10 10.34 6.76
C GLY A 173 -10.46 11.70 7.04
N SER A 174 -9.44 12.09 6.26
CA SER A 174 -8.84 13.43 6.34
C SER A 174 -9.78 14.51 5.80
N VAL A 175 -10.60 14.21 4.78
CA VAL A 175 -11.61 15.14 4.26
C VAL A 175 -12.74 15.33 5.28
N GLU A 176 -13.23 14.23 5.87
CA GLU A 176 -14.33 14.24 6.83
C GLU A 176 -13.93 14.71 8.22
N GLN A 177 -12.64 14.66 8.54
CA GLN A 177 -12.12 14.83 9.91
C GLN A 177 -12.76 13.84 10.90
N SER A 178 -13.07 12.63 10.41
CA SER A 178 -13.80 11.58 11.15
C SER A 178 -12.89 10.71 12.03
N GLY A 179 -11.57 10.86 11.90
CA GLY A 179 -10.56 10.06 12.59
C GLY A 179 -10.17 8.76 11.87
N TRP A 180 -10.84 8.43 10.77
CA TRP A 180 -10.45 7.35 9.84
C TRP A 180 -9.18 7.68 9.03
N ASP A 181 -8.61 8.87 9.20
CA ASP A 181 -7.30 9.26 8.68
C ASP A 181 -6.12 8.50 9.32
N GLY A 182 -6.42 7.65 10.32
CA GLY A 182 -5.47 6.82 11.05
C GLY A 182 -5.12 7.38 12.43
N VAL A 183 -5.66 8.54 12.81
CA VAL A 183 -5.38 9.15 14.12
C VAL A 183 -5.79 8.27 15.29
N VAL A 184 -6.86 7.48 15.13
CA VAL A 184 -7.36 6.56 16.17
C VAL A 184 -6.49 5.32 16.34
N GLU A 185 -5.50 5.10 15.48
CA GLU A 185 -4.55 3.99 15.55
C GLU A 185 -3.21 4.40 16.18
N VAL A 186 -2.93 5.70 16.28
CA VAL A 186 -1.66 6.23 16.76
C VAL A 186 -1.82 7.00 18.08
N GLY A 187 -0.69 7.12 18.77
CA GLY A 187 -0.59 7.53 20.17
C GLY A 187 -1.20 8.88 20.54
N GLY A 188 -1.31 9.03 21.85
CA GLY A 188 -1.47 10.26 22.62
C GLY A 188 -0.76 10.10 23.97
N GLU A 189 -1.09 10.94 24.95
CA GLU A 189 -0.54 10.84 26.31
C GLU A 189 -1.01 9.52 26.96
N ASP A 190 -0.07 8.73 27.51
CA ASP A 190 -0.32 7.47 28.23
C ASP A 190 -1.18 6.41 27.51
N GLY A 191 -1.07 6.33 26.17
CA GLY A 191 -1.78 5.33 25.38
C GLY A 191 -3.22 5.72 24.99
N VAL A 192 -3.65 6.95 25.31
CA VAL A 192 -4.90 7.52 24.83
C VAL A 192 -4.78 7.81 23.33
N LEU A 193 -5.42 7.01 22.49
CA LEU A 193 -5.34 7.15 21.03
C LEU A 193 -6.26 8.28 20.53
N GLY A 194 -6.07 8.70 19.28
CA GLY A 194 -6.98 9.65 18.62
C GLY A 194 -6.66 11.13 18.86
N LYS A 195 -5.61 11.45 19.63
CA LYS A 195 -5.16 12.82 19.88
C LYS A 195 -3.65 12.88 20.12
N GLY A 196 -2.95 13.73 19.39
CA GLY A 196 -1.53 13.98 19.60
C GLY A 196 -1.26 14.75 20.89
N ARG A 197 -0.04 14.66 21.41
CA ARG A 197 0.38 15.34 22.66
C ARG A 197 0.27 16.87 22.56
N GLY A 198 0.50 17.44 21.37
CA GLY A 198 0.30 18.87 21.09
C GLY A 198 -1.15 19.24 20.79
N GLY A 199 -2.10 18.30 20.95
CA GLY A 199 -3.51 18.49 20.65
C GLY A 199 -3.88 18.25 19.18
N GLU A 200 -2.97 17.69 18.37
CA GLU A 200 -3.26 17.36 16.98
C GLU A 200 -4.39 16.34 16.88
N LYS A 201 -5.29 16.53 15.91
CA LYS A 201 -6.45 15.65 15.68
C LYS A 201 -6.47 15.02 14.29
N SER A 202 -5.38 15.15 13.53
CA SER A 202 -5.27 14.55 12.19
C SER A 202 -3.87 14.08 11.84
N ILE A 203 -3.83 13.10 10.95
CA ILE A 203 -2.62 12.64 10.27
C ILE A 203 -2.31 13.57 9.10
N LYS A 204 -1.07 14.05 9.02
CA LYS A 204 -0.58 14.90 7.91
C LYS A 204 0.42 14.20 7.02
N PHE A 205 1.02 13.13 7.51
CA PHE A 205 2.02 12.35 6.80
C PHE A 205 1.92 10.90 7.26
N ALA A 206 1.91 9.98 6.29
CA ALA A 206 1.93 8.55 6.54
C ALA A 206 3.11 7.93 5.78
N LEU A 207 3.91 7.11 6.47
CA LEU A 207 5.05 6.42 5.90
C LEU A 207 4.91 4.92 6.20
N SER A 208 5.07 4.09 5.18
CA SER A 208 4.92 2.64 5.29
C SER A 208 6.13 1.89 4.71
N GLY A 209 6.71 0.99 5.50
CA GLY A 209 7.77 0.08 5.07
C GLY A 209 7.18 -1.14 4.42
N CYS A 210 7.52 -1.37 3.15
CA CYS A 210 6.90 -2.43 2.34
C CYS A 210 7.92 -3.06 1.37
N HIS A 211 7.45 -3.52 0.21
CA HIS A 211 8.23 -4.29 -0.75
C HIS A 211 7.99 -3.79 -2.18
N ASP A 212 8.90 -4.12 -3.08
CA ASP A 212 8.74 -3.99 -4.54
C ASP A 212 7.37 -4.49 -5.04
N THR A 213 6.98 -5.68 -4.59
CA THR A 213 5.68 -6.30 -4.86
C THR A 213 4.51 -5.43 -4.43
N THR A 214 4.65 -4.65 -3.36
CA THR A 214 3.65 -3.67 -2.94
C THR A 214 3.56 -2.51 -3.93
N LEU A 215 4.69 -1.91 -4.27
CA LEU A 215 4.76 -0.73 -5.14
C LEU A 215 4.21 -1.05 -6.54
N ALA A 216 4.73 -2.12 -7.15
CA ALA A 216 4.33 -2.56 -8.47
C ALA A 216 2.87 -3.05 -8.48
N ALA A 217 2.40 -3.74 -7.44
CA ALA A 217 0.98 -4.12 -7.35
C ALA A 217 0.05 -2.90 -7.32
N VAL A 218 0.39 -1.86 -6.54
CA VAL A 218 -0.38 -0.61 -6.48
C VAL A 218 -0.39 0.07 -7.84
N LEU A 219 0.79 0.31 -8.43
CA LEU A 219 0.91 1.01 -9.70
C LEU A 219 0.24 0.23 -10.85
N SER A 220 0.41 -1.09 -10.89
CA SER A 220 -0.21 -1.96 -11.90
C SER A 220 -1.73 -2.00 -11.75
N SER A 221 -2.23 -2.01 -10.51
CA SER A 221 -3.68 -1.95 -10.24
C SER A 221 -4.32 -0.63 -10.69
N LEU A 222 -3.54 0.46 -10.66
CA LEU A 222 -3.93 1.76 -11.17
C LEU A 222 -3.71 1.90 -12.69
N GLY A 223 -3.12 0.91 -13.36
CA GLY A 223 -2.74 1.00 -14.77
C GLY A 223 -1.58 1.97 -15.03
N ALA A 224 -0.79 2.29 -14.02
CA ALA A 224 0.29 3.27 -14.05
C ALA A 224 1.70 2.64 -14.03
N PHE A 225 1.82 1.33 -14.22
CA PHE A 225 3.10 0.59 -14.22
C PHE A 225 3.49 0.06 -15.60
N GLU A 226 2.76 0.45 -16.65
CA GLU A 226 3.01 -0.05 -18.00
C GLU A 226 4.38 0.40 -18.51
N ASN A 227 5.19 -0.55 -18.99
CA ASN A 227 6.58 -0.34 -19.43
C ASN A 227 7.54 0.15 -18.34
N GLU A 228 7.16 0.05 -17.07
CA GLU A 228 8.10 0.25 -15.97
C GLU A 228 8.87 -1.05 -15.69
N ASN A 229 10.13 -0.90 -15.32
CA ASN A 229 10.95 -2.03 -14.89
C ASN A 229 10.62 -2.44 -13.45
N TRP A 230 11.12 -3.59 -13.01
CA TRP A 230 11.00 -4.04 -11.63
C TRP A 230 11.49 -2.95 -10.66
N PRO A 231 10.79 -2.70 -9.54
CA PRO A 231 11.20 -1.64 -8.62
C PRO A 231 12.60 -1.85 -8.05
N PRO A 232 13.56 -0.93 -8.29
CA PRO A 232 14.90 -1.06 -7.71
C PRO A 232 14.87 -0.87 -6.19
N PHE A 233 15.96 -1.24 -5.51
CA PHE A 233 16.14 -0.93 -4.09
C PHE A 233 15.87 0.54 -3.79
N THR A 234 15.31 0.80 -2.61
CA THR A 234 14.92 2.14 -2.11
C THR A 234 13.80 2.84 -2.89
N SER A 235 13.14 2.13 -3.81
CA SER A 235 11.97 2.67 -4.51
C SER A 235 10.85 3.07 -3.56
N HIS A 236 10.08 4.08 -3.96
CA HIS A 236 8.91 4.57 -3.23
C HIS A 236 7.78 4.99 -4.17
N ILE A 237 6.55 4.91 -3.65
CA ILE A 237 5.41 5.63 -4.21
C ILE A 237 4.95 6.72 -3.25
N ALA A 238 4.55 7.86 -3.78
CA ALA A 238 3.85 8.90 -3.04
C ALA A 238 2.44 9.04 -3.58
N ILE A 239 1.45 8.98 -2.69
CA ILE A 239 0.04 9.24 -3.01
C ILE A 239 -0.37 10.46 -2.21
N GLU A 240 -0.60 11.56 -2.92
CA GLU A 240 -0.68 12.90 -2.34
C GLU A 240 -2.10 13.45 -2.50
N LEU A 241 -2.71 13.89 -1.39
CA LEU A 241 -4.03 14.51 -1.38
C LEU A 241 -3.91 16.03 -1.38
N PHE A 242 -4.56 16.67 -2.34
CA PHE A 242 -4.61 18.12 -2.52
C PHE A 242 -6.03 18.64 -2.38
N ARG A 243 -6.15 19.94 -2.07
CA ARG A 243 -7.41 20.67 -2.07
C ARG A 243 -7.25 22.00 -2.81
N LYS A 244 -8.22 22.36 -3.64
CA LYS A 244 -8.24 23.67 -4.33
C LYS A 244 -8.35 24.83 -3.33
N LYS A 245 -7.50 25.85 -3.47
CA LYS A 245 -7.48 27.05 -2.60
C LYS A 245 -8.67 27.97 -2.91
N GLY A 246 -9.29 28.54 -1.86
CA GLY A 246 -10.33 29.57 -2.00
C GLY A 246 -11.78 29.06 -2.03
N TRP A 247 -12.01 27.76 -1.91
CA TRP A 247 -13.36 27.24 -1.70
C TRP A 247 -13.80 27.45 -0.24
N PRO A 248 -15.00 27.99 0.04
CA PRO A 248 -15.46 28.18 1.41
C PRO A 248 -15.37 26.87 2.20
N THR A 249 -14.77 26.93 3.40
CA THR A 249 -14.91 25.86 4.41
C THR A 249 -16.32 25.84 5.03
N LYS A 250 -17.28 26.57 4.44
CA LYS A 250 -18.59 26.84 5.01
C LYS A 250 -19.62 25.98 4.29
N ASP A 251 -20.42 25.29 5.09
CA ASP A 251 -21.73 24.71 4.78
C ASP A 251 -21.81 23.24 4.35
N VAL A 252 -20.69 22.55 4.07
CA VAL A 252 -20.70 21.08 4.10
C VAL A 252 -20.17 20.64 5.45
N VAL A 253 -21.05 20.56 6.46
CA VAL A 253 -20.77 19.76 7.65
C VAL A 253 -20.52 18.34 7.14
N PRO A 254 -19.29 17.78 7.25
CA PRO A 254 -19.08 16.39 6.90
C PRO A 254 -20.02 15.54 7.74
N PRO A 255 -20.74 14.56 7.15
CA PRO A 255 -21.47 13.60 7.97
C PRO A 255 -20.49 12.93 8.93
N GLY A 256 -20.60 13.23 10.24
CA GLY A 256 -19.70 12.73 11.29
C GLY A 256 -18.60 13.69 11.79
N SER A 257 -18.75 15.00 11.64
CA SER A 257 -17.75 16.06 11.97
C SER A 257 -17.34 16.24 13.44
N THR A 258 -17.56 15.26 14.31
CA THR A 258 -16.99 15.22 15.65
C THR A 258 -16.16 13.95 15.73
N SER A 259 -14.93 14.01 16.25
CA SER A 259 -14.05 12.84 16.47
C SER A 259 -14.60 11.90 17.55
N THR A 260 -15.90 11.62 17.53
CA THR A 260 -16.62 10.75 18.45
C THR A 260 -16.08 9.34 18.41
N LEU A 261 -15.47 8.87 17.32
CA LEU A 261 -14.77 7.58 17.28
C LEU A 261 -13.61 7.50 18.28
N GLY A 262 -12.78 8.55 18.37
CA GLY A 262 -11.70 8.62 19.35
C GLY A 262 -12.25 8.71 20.78
N GLU A 263 -13.29 9.52 21.01
CA GLU A 263 -13.92 9.68 22.33
C GLU A 263 -14.69 8.44 22.79
N LEU A 264 -15.39 7.74 21.88
CA LEU A 264 -16.11 6.49 22.15
C LEU A 264 -15.13 5.35 22.46
N ARG A 265 -14.02 5.24 21.71
CA ARG A 265 -12.98 4.25 21.99
C ARG A 265 -12.29 4.52 23.33
N ASN A 266 -11.99 5.78 23.64
CA ASN A 266 -11.40 6.15 24.92
C ASN A 266 -12.36 5.91 26.10
N LYS A 267 -13.67 6.15 25.94
CA LYS A 267 -14.69 5.75 26.94
C LYS A 267 -14.72 4.24 27.19
N ALA A 268 -14.62 3.43 26.13
CA ALA A 268 -14.58 1.97 26.26
C ALA A 268 -13.32 1.44 26.98
N VAL A 269 -12.19 2.17 26.91
CA VAL A 269 -10.95 1.81 27.62
C VAL A 269 -10.99 2.23 29.10
N THR A 270 -11.75 3.27 29.45
CA THR A 270 -11.89 3.74 30.85
C THR A 270 -12.88 2.93 31.70
N ASP A 271 -13.76 2.14 31.08
CA ASP A 271 -14.66 1.24 31.80
C ASP A 271 -13.89 -0.01 32.29
N LYS A 272 -13.69 -0.12 33.61
CA LYS A 272 -13.05 -1.29 34.24
C LYS A 272 -13.83 -2.56 33.87
N PRO A 273 -13.17 -3.68 33.54
CA PRO A 273 -13.87 -4.93 33.27
C PRO A 273 -14.58 -5.40 34.54
N GLN A 274 -15.91 -5.46 34.50
CA GLN A 274 -16.69 -6.12 35.55
C GLN A 274 -16.35 -7.61 35.58
N GLY A 275 -16.14 -8.14 36.79
CA GLY A 275 -15.57 -9.46 37.03
C GLY A 275 -16.35 -10.61 36.41
N TRP A 276 -15.60 -11.66 36.07
CA TRP A 276 -15.97 -12.93 35.43
C TRP A 276 -17.22 -13.63 36.01
N PHE A 277 -17.62 -13.33 37.25
CA PHE A 277 -18.80 -13.95 37.87
C PHE A 277 -20.16 -13.38 37.41
N ALA A 278 -20.20 -12.20 36.77
CA ALA A 278 -21.47 -11.63 36.30
C ALA A 278 -21.98 -12.25 34.98
N SER A 279 -21.11 -12.88 34.18
CA SER A 279 -21.50 -13.50 32.90
C SER A 279 -22.11 -14.90 33.03
N LEU A 280 -22.04 -15.52 34.21
CA LEU A 280 -22.50 -16.90 34.44
C LEU A 280 -23.91 -17.00 35.04
N PHE A 281 -24.47 -15.92 35.59
CA PHE A 281 -25.79 -15.96 36.27
C PHE A 281 -26.78 -14.86 35.86
N GLY A 282 -26.54 -14.17 34.73
CA GLY A 282 -27.40 -13.10 34.22
C GLY A 282 -28.41 -13.56 33.16
N SER A 283 -29.69 -13.59 33.53
CA SER A 283 -30.86 -13.99 32.74
C SER A 283 -31.00 -13.30 31.36
N ASN A 284 -31.37 -14.09 30.35
CA ASN A 284 -31.73 -13.68 28.99
C ASN A 284 -32.90 -12.69 28.98
N LYS A 285 -32.60 -11.39 28.81
CA LYS A 285 -33.48 -10.46 28.10
C LYS A 285 -32.74 -9.95 26.87
N ALA A 286 -33.06 -10.56 25.73
CA ALA A 286 -32.74 -10.06 24.41
C ALA A 286 -33.44 -8.70 24.22
N GLY A 287 -32.76 -7.63 24.61
CA GLY A 287 -33.07 -6.27 24.20
C GLY A 287 -32.07 -5.87 23.13
N THR A 288 -32.54 -5.82 21.89
CA THR A 288 -31.87 -5.15 20.77
C THR A 288 -31.55 -3.70 21.15
N ARG A 289 -30.33 -3.45 21.63
CA ARG A 289 -29.73 -2.11 21.69
C ARG A 289 -28.70 -2.02 20.57
N SER A 290 -29.18 -1.80 19.35
CA SER A 290 -28.39 -1.27 18.24
C SER A 290 -28.46 0.26 18.26
N ASP A 291 -28.01 0.88 19.35
CA ASP A 291 -27.86 2.34 19.44
C ASP A 291 -26.38 2.68 19.67
N THR A 292 -25.54 2.27 18.73
CA THR A 292 -24.31 3.01 18.44
C THR A 292 -24.67 3.96 17.31
N PRO A 293 -24.51 5.30 17.46
CA PRO A 293 -24.75 6.21 16.34
C PRO A 293 -23.81 5.81 15.21
N HIS A 294 -24.37 5.24 14.16
CA HIS A 294 -23.66 4.92 12.93
C HIS A 294 -23.20 6.27 12.37
N LEU A 295 -21.94 6.62 12.58
CA LEU A 295 -21.32 7.75 11.90
C LEU A 295 -21.37 7.42 10.41
N ASP A 296 -22.13 8.21 9.65
CA ASP A 296 -22.33 8.01 8.21
C ASP A 296 -21.08 8.44 7.42
N SER A 297 -19.98 7.71 7.60
CA SER A 297 -18.68 7.98 6.97
C SER A 297 -18.60 7.45 5.54
N ILE A 298 -17.79 8.10 4.71
CA ILE A 298 -17.41 7.72 3.35
C ILE A 298 -16.46 6.52 3.34
N ALA A 299 -15.66 6.32 4.39
CA ALA A 299 -14.61 5.30 4.42
C ALA A 299 -15.16 3.91 4.07
N ARG A 300 -14.49 3.21 3.14
CA ARG A 300 -14.82 1.85 2.65
C ARG A 300 -16.14 1.69 1.90
N LYS A 301 -16.94 2.75 1.72
CA LYS A 301 -18.11 2.70 0.84
C LYS A 301 -17.72 2.79 -0.62
N LYS A 302 -18.51 2.18 -1.48
CA LYS A 302 -18.37 2.38 -2.93
C LYS A 302 -18.93 3.73 -3.32
N LEU A 303 -18.46 4.28 -4.44
CA LEU A 303 -18.90 5.58 -4.93
C LEU A 303 -20.41 5.63 -5.20
N GLU A 304 -20.99 4.53 -5.66
CA GLU A 304 -22.42 4.41 -5.95
C GLU A 304 -23.28 4.48 -4.67
N GLU A 305 -22.69 4.13 -3.52
CA GLU A 305 -23.34 4.12 -2.21
C GLU A 305 -23.26 5.49 -1.51
N LEU A 306 -22.48 6.44 -2.04
CA LEU A 306 -22.33 7.77 -1.44
C LEU A 306 -23.54 8.67 -1.75
N SER A 307 -24.00 9.39 -0.72
CA SER A 307 -25.02 10.43 -0.86
C SER A 307 -24.51 11.60 -1.72
N GLN A 308 -25.43 12.42 -2.24
CA GLN A 308 -25.04 13.59 -3.02
C GLN A 308 -24.20 14.58 -2.19
N GLN A 309 -24.50 14.72 -0.90
CA GLN A 309 -23.73 15.56 0.01
C GLN A 309 -22.30 15.01 0.23
N GLN A 310 -22.16 13.70 0.38
CA GLN A 310 -20.84 13.04 0.48
C GLN A 310 -20.03 13.21 -0.81
N LYS A 311 -20.67 13.13 -1.99
CA LYS A 311 -19.98 13.39 -3.26
C LYS A 311 -19.54 14.85 -3.40
N GLU A 312 -20.39 15.79 -3.02
CA GLU A 312 -20.05 17.23 -3.08
C GLU A 312 -18.91 17.59 -2.11
N SER A 313 -18.80 16.93 -0.95
CA SER A 313 -17.70 17.16 -0.01
C SER A 313 -16.32 16.78 -0.56
N LEU A 314 -16.25 15.92 -1.58
CA LEU A 314 -15.02 15.44 -2.21
C LEU A 314 -14.61 16.22 -3.47
N LYS A 315 -15.48 17.10 -4.00
CA LYS A 315 -15.37 17.69 -5.34
C LYS A 315 -14.11 18.52 -5.60
N ASP A 316 -13.57 19.19 -4.57
CA ASP A 316 -12.37 20.02 -4.67
C ASP A 316 -11.09 19.34 -4.17
N TYR A 317 -11.16 18.02 -3.97
CA TYR A 317 -10.02 17.21 -3.59
C TYR A 317 -9.46 16.45 -4.78
N TYR A 318 -8.13 16.45 -4.87
CA TYR A 318 -7.39 15.83 -5.96
C TYR A 318 -6.30 14.92 -5.42
N VAL A 319 -5.97 13.88 -6.16
CA VAL A 319 -4.94 12.93 -5.82
C VAL A 319 -3.90 12.88 -6.93
N ARG A 320 -2.63 12.90 -6.55
CA ARG A 320 -1.50 12.66 -7.45
C ARG A 320 -0.73 11.43 -6.99
N VAL A 321 -0.24 10.66 -7.96
CA VAL A 321 0.63 9.50 -7.71
C VAL A 321 2.02 9.80 -8.27
N ARG A 322 3.06 9.53 -7.49
CA ARG A 322 4.45 9.55 -7.94
C ARG A 322 5.13 8.22 -7.68
N TYR A 323 6.05 7.82 -8.55
CA TYR A 323 6.91 6.64 -8.39
C TYR A 323 8.35 7.09 -8.58
N ASN A 324 9.19 6.93 -7.56
CA ASN A 324 10.57 7.43 -7.56
C ASN A 324 10.64 8.90 -8.00
N ASP A 325 9.73 9.71 -7.44
CA ASP A 325 9.51 11.13 -7.72
C ASP A 325 9.01 11.50 -9.13
N LYS A 326 8.97 10.56 -10.08
CA LYS A 326 8.30 10.71 -11.38
C LYS A 326 6.79 10.77 -11.18
N ILE A 327 6.15 11.77 -11.76
CA ILE A 327 4.68 11.88 -11.75
C ILE A 327 4.10 10.77 -12.63
N MET A 328 3.16 10.01 -12.06
CA MET A 328 2.52 8.89 -12.73
C MET A 328 1.14 9.30 -13.24
N GLN A 329 0.88 8.96 -14.50
CA GLN A 329 -0.42 9.18 -15.11
C GLN A 329 -1.31 7.96 -14.88
N VAL A 330 -2.40 8.15 -14.11
CA VAL A 330 -3.41 7.11 -13.92
C VAL A 330 -4.40 7.15 -15.09
N PRO A 331 -4.54 6.08 -15.90
CA PRO A 331 -5.45 6.09 -17.05
C PRO A 331 -6.93 6.28 -16.67
N GLY A 332 -7.35 5.73 -15.52
CA GLY A 332 -8.74 5.78 -15.05
C GLY A 332 -9.33 7.19 -14.87
N CYS A 333 -8.47 8.19 -14.66
CA CYS A 333 -8.88 9.57 -14.39
C CYS A 333 -8.62 10.55 -15.56
N LYS A 334 -8.15 10.05 -16.72
CA LYS A 334 -7.89 10.89 -17.92
C LYS A 334 -9.15 11.51 -18.54
N ALA A 335 -10.32 10.89 -18.33
CA ALA A 335 -11.57 11.40 -18.89
C ALA A 335 -11.90 12.79 -18.32
N ALA A 336 -12.49 13.67 -19.13
CA ALA A 336 -12.91 15.00 -18.70
C ALA A 336 -13.81 14.92 -17.46
N GLY A 337 -13.58 15.81 -16.49
CA GLY A 337 -14.29 15.83 -15.20
C GLY A 337 -13.76 14.85 -14.15
N LYS A 338 -12.76 14.01 -14.47
CA LYS A 338 -12.09 13.12 -13.50
C LYS A 338 -10.72 13.59 -13.05
N HIS A 339 -10.29 14.78 -13.47
CA HIS A 339 -9.00 15.36 -13.10
C HIS A 339 -9.11 16.89 -12.99
N LEU A 340 -8.05 17.54 -12.53
CA LEU A 340 -7.92 19.00 -12.51
C LEU A 340 -7.86 19.54 -13.94
N ASP A 341 -8.68 20.54 -14.26
CA ASP A 341 -8.69 21.15 -15.60
C ASP A 341 -7.28 21.60 -16.02
N GLY A 342 -6.82 21.09 -17.16
CA GLY A 342 -5.48 21.37 -17.70
C GLY A 342 -4.35 20.49 -17.17
N ASP A 343 -4.60 19.61 -16.20
CA ASP A 343 -3.60 18.67 -15.68
C ASP A 343 -4.21 17.29 -15.36
N THR A 344 -3.99 16.33 -16.27
CA THR A 344 -4.50 14.96 -16.16
C THR A 344 -3.79 14.13 -15.08
N THR A 345 -2.72 14.65 -14.45
CA THR A 345 -1.97 13.94 -13.41
C THR A 345 -2.57 14.12 -12.01
N PHE A 346 -3.50 15.06 -11.86
CA PHE A 346 -4.28 15.27 -10.64
C PHE A 346 -5.68 14.70 -10.81
N CYS A 347 -5.87 13.43 -10.45
CA CYS A 347 -7.19 12.81 -10.46
C CYS A 347 -8.10 13.48 -9.42
N THR A 348 -9.40 13.64 -9.68
CA THR A 348 -10.35 13.99 -8.61
C THR A 348 -10.42 12.83 -7.61
N LEU A 349 -10.63 13.10 -6.33
CA LEU A 349 -10.72 12.04 -5.31
C LEU A 349 -11.90 11.07 -5.57
N VAL A 350 -12.91 11.51 -6.31
CA VAL A 350 -14.05 10.70 -6.77
C VAL A 350 -13.73 9.92 -8.06
N GLY A 351 -12.78 10.40 -8.86
CA GLY A 351 -12.42 9.85 -10.16
C GLY A 351 -11.22 8.90 -10.15
N LEU A 352 -10.50 8.81 -9.04
CA LEU A 352 -9.45 7.83 -8.75
C LEU A 352 -10.07 6.54 -8.18
#